data_AF-W6TZL3-F1
#
_entry.id   AF-W6TZL3-F1
#
_cell.length_a   1.000
_cell.length_b   1.000
_cell.length_c   1.000
_cell.angle_alpha   90.00
_cell.angle_beta   90.00
_cell.angle_gamma   90.00
#
_symmetry.space_group_name_H-M   'P 1'
#
loop_
_entity.id
_entity.type
_entity.pdbx_description
1 polymer ?
#
loop_
_entity_poly.entity_id
_entity_poly.type
_entity_poly.pdbx_seq_one_letter_code
_entity_poly.pdbx_strand_id
1 'polypeptide(L)'
;MLVYLTHKGASPMDTTLFLINKGITCGTGKMDLNAGGAMAGMHLDKSGAAAVAGFFRIFSLLKPQGLSVHGAMALVSNSIGSDSHVTDEIVNSRAGLHVRVGNTDTEECMVMIDLLCEAKEQLCSTVWVLRRNICPIHISTSPASLVTLTFFR
;
A
#
# COMPACT_ATOMS: atom_id res chain seq x y z
N MET A 1 -5.55 -9.30 5.36
CA MET A 1 -4.42 -9.54 6.29
C MET A 1 -3.41 -8.41 6.14
N LEU A 2 -2.91 -7.85 7.24
CA LEU A 2 -1.85 -6.84 7.22
C LEU A 2 -0.54 -7.47 7.72
N VAL A 3 0.55 -7.18 7.03
CA VAL A 3 1.90 -7.66 7.37
C VAL A 3 2.81 -6.46 7.58
N TYR A 4 3.39 -6.36 8.77
CA TYR A 4 4.34 -5.32 9.12
C TYR A 4 5.73 -5.93 9.30
N LEU A 5 6.72 -5.35 8.60
CA LEU A 5 8.13 -5.71 8.72
C LEU A 5 8.87 -4.48 9.22
N THR A 6 9.46 -4.55 10.41
CA THR A 6 10.17 -3.41 10.99
C THR A 6 11.61 -3.79 11.28
N HIS A 7 12.53 -2.96 10.82
CA HIS A 7 13.93 -2.98 11.19
C HIS A 7 14.29 -1.66 11.87
N LYS A 8 14.58 -1.73 13.17
CA LYS A 8 15.12 -0.61 13.94
C LYS A 8 16.63 -0.78 14.03
N GLY A 9 17.38 0.18 13.49
CA GLY A 9 18.83 0.21 13.69
C GLY A 9 19.18 0.66 15.12
N ALA A 10 20.42 0.37 15.53
CA ALA A 10 20.98 0.85 16.79
C ALA A 10 21.77 2.15 16.52
N SER A 11 21.58 3.20 17.32
CA SER A 11 22.21 4.56 17.22
C SER A 11 21.37 5.62 16.45
N PRO A 12 21.55 6.94 16.66
CA PRO A 12 20.59 7.96 16.23
C PRO A 12 20.54 7.98 14.71
N MET A 13 19.34 7.80 14.17
CA MET A 13 19.14 7.40 12.77
C MET A 13 19.05 8.63 11.87
N ASP A 14 19.86 8.68 10.82
CA ASP A 14 19.87 9.78 9.86
C ASP A 14 18.65 9.75 8.92
N THR A 15 18.09 8.57 8.65
CA THR A 15 16.96 8.44 7.72
C THR A 15 16.06 7.25 8.07
N THR A 16 14.75 7.49 8.08
CA THR A 16 13.71 6.47 8.24
C THR A 16 12.98 6.28 6.92
N LEU A 17 12.91 5.05 6.44
CA LEU A 17 12.25 4.66 5.19
C LEU A 17 10.99 3.88 5.50
N PHE A 18 9.85 4.30 4.93
CA PHE A 18 8.61 3.54 4.93
C PHE A 18 8.32 3.03 3.53
N LEU A 19 8.13 1.71 3.40
CA LEU A 19 7.80 1.01 2.18
C LEU A 19 6.42 0.38 2.32
N ILE A 20 5.44 0.93 1.60
CA ILE A 20 4.05 0.52 1.71
C ILE A 20 3.57 0.03 0.36
N ASN A 21 3.01 -1.18 0.30
CA ASN A 21 2.47 -1.75 -0.92
C ASN A 21 1.24 -2.62 -0.68
N LYS A 22 0.40 -2.74 -1.72
CA LYS A 22 -0.69 -3.71 -1.76
C LYS A 22 -0.19 -5.07 -2.25
N GLY A 23 -0.85 -6.12 -1.80
CA GLY A 23 -0.59 -7.49 -2.17
C GLY A 23 -1.87 -8.25 -2.48
N ILE A 24 -2.56 -7.90 -3.57
CA ILE A 24 -3.79 -8.61 -3.93
C ILE A 24 -3.45 -10.00 -4.47
N THR A 25 -3.91 -11.03 -3.77
CA THR A 25 -3.54 -12.42 -4.09
C THR A 25 -4.22 -12.92 -5.36
N CYS A 26 -5.47 -12.52 -5.55
CA CYS A 26 -6.28 -12.74 -6.74
C CYS A 26 -7.34 -11.62 -6.86
N GLY A 27 -7.39 -10.96 -8.02
CA GLY A 27 -8.36 -9.93 -8.37
C GLY A 27 -9.46 -10.48 -9.28
N THR A 28 -10.64 -10.76 -8.74
CA THR A 28 -11.82 -11.13 -9.56
C THR A 28 -12.69 -9.93 -9.92
N GLY A 29 -12.57 -8.81 -9.18
CA GLY A 29 -13.36 -7.60 -9.39
C GLY A 29 -14.60 -7.49 -8.50
N LYS A 30 -14.95 -8.54 -7.72
CA LYS A 30 -16.17 -8.58 -6.88
C LYS A 30 -17.44 -8.36 -7.72
N MET A 31 -18.31 -7.44 -7.32
CA MET A 31 -19.59 -7.19 -8.00
C MET A 31 -19.38 -6.62 -9.41
N ASP A 32 -18.33 -5.82 -9.59
CA ASP A 32 -17.80 -5.41 -10.89
C ASP A 32 -16.83 -6.48 -11.43
N LEU A 33 -17.36 -7.68 -11.69
CA LEU A 33 -16.57 -8.85 -12.09
C LEU A 33 -15.80 -8.62 -13.39
N ASN A 34 -14.51 -8.97 -13.38
CA ASN A 34 -13.66 -8.99 -14.56
C ASN A 34 -14.10 -10.11 -15.52
N ALA A 35 -14.88 -9.76 -16.56
CA ALA A 35 -15.36 -10.68 -17.57
C ALA A 35 -14.44 -10.76 -18.81
N GLY A 36 -14.71 -11.73 -19.71
CA GLY A 36 -14.05 -11.77 -21.02
C GLY A 36 -12.56 -12.16 -21.02
N GLY A 37 -12.10 -12.89 -19.99
CA GLY A 37 -10.71 -13.32 -19.87
C GLY A 37 -9.78 -12.32 -19.21
N ALA A 38 -10.29 -11.16 -18.78
CA ALA A 38 -9.52 -10.14 -18.06
C ALA A 38 -8.95 -10.63 -16.70
N MET A 39 -9.46 -11.74 -16.15
CA MET A 39 -8.89 -12.37 -14.95
C MET A 39 -7.52 -13.02 -15.17
N ALA A 40 -7.15 -13.33 -16.42
CA ALA A 40 -5.86 -13.93 -16.73
C ALA A 40 -4.73 -12.92 -16.43
N GLY A 41 -3.85 -13.26 -15.49
CA GLY A 41 -2.73 -12.40 -15.09
C GLY A 41 -2.92 -11.66 -13.76
N MET A 42 -4.12 -11.68 -13.16
CA MET A 42 -4.42 -11.01 -11.87
C MET A 42 -3.64 -11.60 -10.68
N HIS A 43 -2.99 -12.76 -10.86
CA HIS A 43 -2.02 -13.26 -9.89
C HIS A 43 -0.82 -12.31 -9.67
N LEU A 44 -0.59 -11.38 -10.60
CA LEU A 44 0.51 -10.43 -10.53
C LEU A 44 0.18 -9.18 -9.70
N ASP A 45 -1.06 -8.99 -9.24
CA ASP A 45 -1.44 -7.79 -8.45
C ASP A 45 -0.77 -7.76 -7.07
N LYS A 46 -0.27 -8.91 -6.60
CA LYS A 46 0.58 -9.02 -5.40
C LYS A 46 2.04 -8.64 -5.59
N SER A 47 2.46 -8.33 -6.80
CA SER A 47 3.87 -8.01 -7.12
C SER A 47 4.45 -6.84 -6.34
N GLY A 48 3.64 -5.82 -6.01
CA GLY A 48 4.09 -4.69 -5.18
C GLY A 48 4.51 -5.15 -3.79
N ALA A 49 3.66 -5.93 -3.12
CA ALA A 49 4.01 -6.57 -1.85
C ALA A 49 5.19 -7.53 -2.00
N ALA A 50 5.27 -8.29 -3.09
CA ALA A 50 6.41 -9.17 -3.35
C ALA A 50 7.73 -8.38 -3.48
N ALA A 51 7.71 -7.20 -4.10
CA ALA A 51 8.87 -6.32 -4.20
C ALA A 51 9.31 -5.79 -2.82
N VAL A 52 8.37 -5.41 -1.95
CA VAL A 52 8.69 -5.00 -0.57
C VAL A 52 9.29 -6.16 0.22
N ALA A 53 8.69 -7.35 0.14
CA ALA A 53 9.25 -8.53 0.80
C ALA A 53 10.66 -8.87 0.28
N GLY A 54 10.89 -8.76 -1.02
CA GLY A 54 12.21 -8.94 -1.65
C GLY A 54 13.23 -7.90 -1.18
N PHE A 55 12.80 -6.64 -1.06
CA PHE A 55 13.64 -5.57 -0.50
C PHE A 55 14.08 -5.92 0.93
N PHE A 56 13.14 -6.31 1.80
CA PHE A 56 13.46 -6.69 3.18
C PHE A 56 14.40 -7.92 3.25
N ARG A 57 14.26 -8.86 2.32
CA ARG A 57 15.17 -10.01 2.22
C ARG A 57 16.60 -9.57 1.93
N ILE A 58 16.81 -8.72 0.92
CA ILE A 58 18.13 -8.20 0.57
C ILE A 58 18.68 -7.30 1.68
N PHE A 59 17.83 -6.45 2.25
CA PHE A 59 18.18 -5.56 3.36
C PHE A 59 18.68 -6.34 4.58
N SER A 60 18.03 -7.46 4.93
CA SER A 60 18.46 -8.34 6.01
C SER A 60 19.81 -9.02 5.75
N LEU A 61 20.22 -9.18 4.49
CA LEU A 61 21.50 -9.76 4.12
C LEU A 61 22.63 -8.72 4.16
N LEU A 62 22.39 -7.53 3.62
CA LEU A 62 23.39 -6.46 3.53
C LEU A 62 23.58 -5.70 4.85
N LYS A 63 22.53 -5.62 5.68
CA LYS A 63 22.52 -4.92 6.98
C LYS A 63 23.21 -3.54 6.93
N PRO A 64 22.76 -2.63 6.06
CA PRO A 64 23.31 -1.29 6.01
C PRO A 64 23.11 -0.58 7.35
N GLN A 65 24.14 0.11 7.82
CA GLN A 65 24.09 0.85 9.07
C GLN A 65 23.44 2.21 8.85
N GLY A 66 22.76 2.75 9.88
CA GLY A 66 22.17 4.10 9.86
C GLY A 66 20.79 4.23 9.22
N LEU A 67 20.15 3.13 8.78
CA LEU A 67 18.81 3.18 8.16
C LEU A 67 17.75 2.48 9.02
N SER A 68 16.66 3.17 9.34
CA SER A 68 15.44 2.55 9.87
C SER A 68 14.52 2.20 8.71
N VAL A 69 14.02 0.96 8.63
CA VAL A 69 13.08 0.58 7.56
C VAL A 69 11.83 -0.02 8.17
N HIS A 70 10.70 0.53 7.75
CA HIS A 70 9.37 0.04 8.07
C HIS A 70 8.68 -0.38 6.78
N GLY A 71 8.11 -1.56 6.78
CA GLY A 71 7.42 -2.16 5.66
C GLY A 71 5.99 -2.46 6.09
N ALA A 72 5.02 -2.02 5.31
CA ALA A 72 3.62 -2.40 5.49
C ALA A 72 3.07 -2.98 4.18
N MET A 73 2.47 -4.17 4.28
CA MET A 73 1.87 -4.84 3.14
C MET A 73 0.47 -5.29 3.50
N ALA A 74 -0.51 -4.90 2.69
CA ALA A 74 -1.86 -5.44 2.82
C ALA A 74 -2.06 -6.59 1.83
N LEU A 75 -2.22 -7.80 2.38
CA LEU A 75 -2.52 -9.00 1.62
C LEU A 75 -4.02 -9.27 1.69
N VAL A 76 -4.71 -9.12 0.56
CA VAL A 76 -6.17 -9.23 0.46
C VAL A 76 -6.52 -10.04 -0.78
N SER A 77 -7.56 -10.87 -0.68
CA SER A 77 -8.19 -11.50 -1.84
C SER A 77 -9.39 -10.66 -2.27
N ASN A 78 -9.43 -10.22 -3.51
CA ASN A 78 -10.58 -9.52 -4.08
C ASN A 78 -11.49 -10.56 -4.77
N SER A 79 -12.24 -11.31 -3.96
CA SER A 79 -13.14 -12.40 -4.39
C SER A 79 -14.61 -12.02 -4.16
N ILE A 80 -15.50 -12.49 -5.05
CA ILE A 80 -16.95 -12.39 -4.86
C ILE A 80 -17.38 -13.21 -3.65
N GLY A 81 -18.24 -12.62 -2.81
CA GLY A 81 -18.86 -13.26 -1.66
C GLY A 81 -20.11 -12.50 -1.23
N SER A 82 -20.81 -13.01 -0.21
CA SER A 82 -21.98 -12.31 0.37
C SER A 82 -21.64 -10.93 0.92
N ASP A 83 -20.39 -10.76 1.37
CA ASP A 83 -19.90 -9.57 2.07
C ASP A 83 -19.05 -8.69 1.13
N SER A 84 -19.16 -8.88 -0.18
CA SER A 84 -18.47 -8.01 -1.14
C SER A 84 -19.13 -6.63 -1.17
N HIS A 85 -18.30 -5.60 -1.30
CA HIS A 85 -18.78 -4.25 -1.51
C HIS A 85 -19.65 -4.18 -2.77
N VAL A 86 -20.65 -3.31 -2.71
CA VAL A 86 -21.54 -3.03 -3.83
C VAL A 86 -21.17 -1.68 -4.42
N THR A 87 -21.35 -1.52 -5.72
CA THR A 87 -21.20 -0.23 -6.39
C THR A 87 -22.12 0.81 -5.72
N ASP A 88 -21.61 2.02 -5.57
CA ASP A 88 -22.23 3.15 -4.84
C ASP A 88 -22.35 2.98 -3.31
N GLU A 89 -21.78 1.94 -2.73
CA GLU A 89 -21.62 1.85 -1.28
C GLU A 89 -20.67 2.95 -0.77
N ILE A 90 -20.96 3.49 0.42
CA ILE A 90 -20.13 4.49 1.08
C ILE A 90 -19.42 3.82 2.25
N VAL A 91 -18.09 3.78 2.17
CA VAL A 91 -17.21 3.18 3.18
C VAL A 91 -16.51 4.28 3.97
N ASN A 92 -16.34 4.05 5.27
CA ASN A 92 -15.60 4.96 6.15
C ASN A 92 -14.12 4.60 6.12
N SER A 93 -13.27 5.55 5.72
CA SER A 93 -11.82 5.38 5.77
C SER A 93 -11.26 5.68 7.16
N ARG A 94 -10.07 5.16 7.47
CA ARG A 94 -9.32 5.51 8.70
C ARG A 94 -9.03 7.00 8.81
N ALA A 95 -8.96 7.72 7.69
CA ALA A 95 -8.80 9.17 7.65
C ALA A 95 -10.01 9.95 8.23
N GLY A 96 -11.11 9.27 8.58
CA GLY A 96 -12.38 9.89 8.98
C GLY A 96 -13.17 10.44 7.79
N LEU A 97 -12.77 10.12 6.55
CA LEU A 97 -13.45 10.53 5.33
C LEU A 97 -14.34 9.41 4.80
N HIS A 98 -15.48 9.80 4.23
CA HIS A 98 -16.39 8.90 3.52
C HIS A 98 -15.94 8.71 2.07
N VAL A 99 -15.78 7.46 1.65
CA VAL A 99 -15.35 7.09 0.29
C VAL A 99 -16.49 6.36 -0.40
N ARG A 100 -16.94 6.90 -1.53
CA ARG A 100 -17.91 6.21 -2.40
C ARG A 100 -17.20 5.21 -3.28
N VAL A 101 -17.63 3.95 -3.24
CA VAL A 101 -17.13 2.87 -4.09
C VAL A 101 -17.77 2.99 -5.46
N GLY A 102 -17.11 3.67 -6.39
CA GLY A 102 -17.60 3.79 -7.77
C GLY A 102 -17.35 2.54 -8.63
N ASN A 103 -16.40 1.70 -8.24
CA ASN A 103 -16.07 0.43 -8.89
C ASN A 103 -15.38 -0.49 -7.87
N THR A 104 -15.89 -1.71 -7.69
CA THR A 104 -15.36 -2.67 -6.70
C THR A 104 -14.02 -3.29 -7.10
N ASP A 105 -13.61 -3.17 -8.36
CA ASP A 105 -12.25 -3.51 -8.82
C ASP A 105 -11.19 -2.48 -8.37
N THR A 106 -11.61 -1.35 -7.80
CA THR A 106 -10.71 -0.30 -7.27
C THR A 106 -10.40 -0.42 -5.78
N GLU A 107 -10.78 -1.53 -5.13
CA GLU A 107 -10.53 -1.80 -3.70
C GLU A 107 -9.06 -1.67 -3.28
N GLU A 108 -8.17 -1.88 -4.23
CA GLU A 108 -6.73 -1.65 -4.13
C GLU A 108 -6.37 -0.26 -3.57
N CYS A 109 -7.13 0.76 -3.93
CA CYS A 109 -6.95 2.12 -3.45
C CYS A 109 -7.45 2.27 -2.01
N MET A 110 -8.57 1.63 -1.67
CA MET A 110 -9.16 1.72 -0.31
C MET A 110 -8.21 1.15 0.73
N VAL A 111 -7.66 -0.04 0.46
CA VAL A 111 -6.69 -0.69 1.34
C VAL A 111 -5.41 0.15 1.50
N MET A 112 -5.00 0.85 0.44
CA MET A 112 -3.82 1.73 0.50
C MET A 112 -4.06 2.99 1.32
N ILE A 113 -5.27 3.57 1.28
CA ILE A 113 -5.61 4.78 2.05
C ILE A 113 -5.44 4.52 3.55
N ASP A 114 -5.93 3.39 4.04
CA ASP A 114 -5.85 3.06 5.46
C ASP A 114 -4.41 2.80 5.90
N LEU A 115 -3.63 2.09 5.08
CA LEU A 115 -2.21 1.85 5.33
C LEU A 115 -1.39 3.16 5.32
N LEU A 116 -1.69 4.07 4.39
CA LEU A 116 -1.01 5.36 4.32
C LEU A 116 -1.39 6.28 5.48
N CYS A 117 -2.65 6.25 5.91
CA CYS A 117 -3.08 6.98 7.10
C CYS A 117 -2.40 6.45 8.35
N GLU A 118 -2.34 5.13 8.52
CA GLU A 118 -1.62 4.52 9.64
C GLU A 118 -0.13 4.89 9.61
N ALA A 119 0.51 4.80 8.45
CA ALA A 119 1.91 5.19 8.33
C ALA A 119 2.13 6.65 8.69
N LYS A 120 1.24 7.55 8.23
CA LYS A 120 1.27 8.98 8.59
C LYS A 120 1.11 9.18 10.10
N GLU A 121 0.23 8.44 10.78
CA GLU A 121 0.07 8.50 12.23
C GLU A 121 1.33 8.04 12.97
N GLN A 122 2.05 7.07 12.41
CA GLN A 122 3.29 6.54 12.97
C GLN A 122 4.53 7.41 12.68
N LEU A 123 4.42 8.45 11.86
CA LEU A 123 5.55 9.15 11.25
C LEU A 123 5.61 10.65 11.49
N CYS A 124 6.84 11.10 11.79
CA CYS A 124 7.28 12.50 11.64
C CYS A 124 8.15 12.74 10.37
N SER A 125 8.42 11.70 9.56
CA SER A 125 9.39 11.78 8.45
C SER A 125 9.01 10.93 7.22
N THR A 126 9.65 11.23 6.09
CA THR A 126 9.46 10.76 4.69
C THR A 126 8.93 9.33 4.46
N VAL A 127 7.91 9.20 3.59
CA VAL A 127 7.30 7.91 3.15
C VAL A 127 7.55 7.67 1.66
N TRP A 128 7.84 6.42 1.28
CA TRP A 128 7.94 5.97 -0.12
C TRP A 128 6.86 4.93 -0.46
N VAL A 129 6.07 5.19 -1.50
CA VAL A 129 5.04 4.26 -1.99
C VAL A 129 5.40 3.78 -3.38
N LEU A 130 5.33 2.47 -3.61
CA LEU A 130 5.47 1.89 -4.95
C LEU A 130 4.08 1.42 -5.41
N ARG A 131 3.66 1.82 -6.61
CA ARG A 131 2.44 1.33 -7.27
C ARG A 131 2.82 0.81 -8.64
N ARG A 132 2.20 -0.28 -9.11
CA ARG A 132 2.34 -0.67 -10.52
C ARG A 132 1.68 0.39 -11.41
N ASN A 133 2.40 0.81 -12.45
CA ASN A 133 2.07 1.80 -13.48
C ASN A 133 2.14 3.30 -13.16
N ILE A 134 2.54 3.74 -11.97
CA ILE A 134 2.83 5.17 -11.72
C ILE A 134 3.98 5.24 -10.71
N CYS A 135 4.96 6.09 -11.01
CA CYS A 135 6.23 6.36 -10.33
C CYS A 135 6.30 6.21 -8.80
N PRO A 136 7.53 6.03 -8.23
CA PRO A 136 7.71 6.08 -6.78
C PRO A 136 7.16 7.39 -6.24
N ILE A 137 6.17 7.29 -5.35
CA ILE A 137 5.56 8.45 -4.72
C ILE A 137 6.41 8.77 -3.50
N HIS A 138 7.10 9.91 -3.55
CA HIS A 138 7.84 10.47 -2.42
C HIS A 138 6.92 11.41 -1.64
N ILE A 139 6.53 11.02 -0.44
CA ILE A 139 5.75 11.87 0.47
C ILE A 139 6.73 12.44 1.50
N SER A 140 7.06 13.72 1.34
CA SER A 140 7.81 14.51 2.34
C SER A 140 6.81 15.25 3.24
N THR A 141 6.91 15.05 4.56
CA THR A 141 6.09 15.78 5.53
C THR A 141 6.78 17.09 5.91
N SER A 142 6.46 18.18 5.20
CA SER A 142 6.65 19.54 5.72
C SER A 142 5.60 19.84 6.80
N PRO A 143 5.87 20.67 7.83
CA PRO A 143 4.91 20.98 8.90
C PRO A 143 3.60 21.65 8.43
N ALA A 144 3.51 22.07 7.16
CA ALA A 144 2.23 22.37 6.53
C ALA A 144 1.67 21.07 5.92
N SER A 145 0.48 20.68 6.39
CA SER A 145 -0.39 19.52 6.12
C SER A 145 -0.63 19.09 4.65
N LEU A 146 0.36 19.21 3.76
CA LEU A 146 0.29 18.90 2.35
C LEU A 146 1.07 17.61 2.09
N VAL A 147 0.35 16.52 1.85
CA VAL A 147 0.92 15.29 1.30
C VAL A 147 1.27 15.60 -0.16
N THR A 148 2.51 16.02 -0.41
CA THR A 148 2.98 16.21 -1.79
C THR A 148 3.17 14.84 -2.42
N LEU A 149 2.20 14.41 -3.24
CA LEU A 149 2.35 13.27 -4.14
C LEU A 149 3.19 13.73 -5.33
N THR A 150 4.51 13.62 -5.23
CA THR A 150 5.38 13.96 -6.37
C THR A 150 5.30 12.84 -7.40
N PHE A 151 4.50 13.04 -8.43
CA PHE A 151 4.52 12.24 -9.65
C PHE A 151 5.76 12.64 -10.44
N PHE A 152 6.84 11.85 -10.37
CA PHE A 152 7.85 11.92 -11.42
C PHE A 152 7.19 11.42 -12.71
N ARG A 153 7.34 12.17 -13.80
CA ARG A 153 6.74 11.87 -15.10
C ARG A 153 7.70 11.04 -15.94
#